data_AF-A0A504Y1N4-F1
#
_entry.id   AF-A0A504Y1N4-F1
#
_cell.length_a   1.000
_cell.length_b   1.000
_cell.length_c   1.000
_cell.angle_alpha   90.00
_cell.angle_beta   90.00
_cell.angle_gamma   90.00
#
_symmetry.space_group_name_H-M   'P 1'
#
loop_
_entity.id
_entity.type
_entity.pdbx_description
1 polymer ?
#
loop_
_entity_poly.entity_id
_entity_poly.type
_entity_poly.pdbx_seq_one_letter_code
_entity_poly.pdbx_strand_id
1 'polypeptide(L)'
;MQCAYTNKKFSSDREKLEFVPAIKRNIRDAILSVLGGMRVLGIDYEQSKNAIVAQQFLESSLVDECNFTESFFEQVDTLWRDKGIQTAYMKSSEYQLIDSAKYFLDRIPVIRKKGYIPSDQVYSEYPL
;
A
#
# COMPACT_ATOMS: atom_id res chain seq x y z
N MET A 1 39.77 6.21 0.90
CA MET A 1 38.76 5.92 1.94
C MET A 1 37.49 5.49 1.24
N GLN A 2 37.31 4.18 1.07
CA GLN A 2 36.07 3.61 0.55
C GLN A 2 35.28 3.17 1.77
N CYS A 3 34.25 3.93 2.13
CA CYS A 3 33.30 3.51 3.15
C CYS A 3 32.62 2.24 2.62
N ALA A 4 32.83 1.14 3.33
CA ALA A 4 32.22 -0.13 3.05
C ALA A 4 30.69 0.02 3.11
N TYR A 5 30.05 0.12 1.95
CA TYR A 5 28.66 -0.30 1.81
C TYR A 5 28.67 -1.81 1.98
N THR A 6 28.58 -2.27 3.23
CA THR A 6 28.25 -3.66 3.51
C THR A 6 26.86 -3.92 2.94
N ASN A 7 26.82 -4.44 1.72
CA ASN A 7 25.67 -5.13 1.14
C ASN A 7 25.32 -6.29 2.08
N LYS A 8 24.58 -5.99 3.15
CA LYS A 8 23.99 -7.02 3.99
C LYS A 8 22.84 -7.62 3.19
N LYS A 9 23.17 -8.60 2.35
CA LYS A 9 22.19 -9.55 1.80
C LYS A 9 21.57 -10.25 3.01
N PHE A 10 20.42 -9.77 3.47
CA PHE A 10 19.58 -10.52 4.39
C PHE A 10 19.14 -11.78 3.63
N SER A 11 19.82 -12.89 3.91
CA SER A 11 19.82 -14.09 3.06
C SER A 11 18.81 -15.13 3.53
N SER A 12 18.10 -14.89 4.64
CA SER A 12 17.16 -15.86 5.19
C SER A 12 15.71 -15.37 5.07
N ASP A 13 14.80 -16.29 4.76
CA ASP A 13 13.36 -16.02 4.73
C ASP A 13 12.84 -15.46 6.07
N ARG A 14 13.53 -15.75 7.18
CA ARG A 14 13.20 -15.21 8.50
C ARG A 14 13.35 -13.69 8.56
N GLU A 15 14.46 -13.15 8.07
CA GLU A 15 14.71 -11.70 8.06
C GLU A 15 13.71 -11.01 7.13
N LYS A 16 13.38 -11.64 6.01
CA LYS A 16 12.37 -11.17 5.05
C LYS A 16 10.98 -11.02 5.67
N LEU A 17 10.59 -11.95 6.55
CA LEU A 17 9.28 -11.94 7.21
C LEU A 17 9.11 -10.77 8.19
N GLU A 18 10.19 -10.22 8.75
CA GLU A 18 10.14 -9.06 9.66
C GLU A 18 9.63 -7.77 8.97
N PHE A 19 9.72 -7.71 7.64
CA PHE A 19 9.26 -6.57 6.83
C PHE A 19 7.79 -6.64 6.46
N VAL A 20 7.15 -7.81 6.57
CA VAL A 20 5.75 -8.02 6.17
C VAL A 20 4.80 -7.02 6.86
N PRO A 21 4.89 -6.75 8.18
CA PRO A 21 4.04 -5.76 8.83
C PRO A 21 4.18 -4.36 8.23
N ALA A 22 5.40 -3.98 7.85
CA ALA A 22 5.66 -2.67 7.30
C ALA A 22 5.19 -2.52 5.85
N ILE A 23 5.34 -3.57 5.04
CA ILE A 23 4.73 -3.64 3.70
C ILE A 23 3.21 -3.45 3.79
N LYS A 24 2.57 -4.09 4.76
CA LYS A 24 1.12 -3.97 4.98
C LYS A 24 0.72 -2.54 5.41
N ARG A 25 1.51 -1.89 6.27
CA ARG A 25 1.35 -0.46 6.59
C ARG A 25 1.49 0.42 5.35
N ASN A 26 2.50 0.20 4.52
CA ASN A 26 2.68 0.97 3.29
C ASN A 26 1.48 0.84 2.34
N ILE A 27 0.86 -0.34 2.24
CA ILE A 27 -0.38 -0.51 1.47
C ILE A 27 -1.50 0.36 2.03
N ARG A 28 -1.72 0.30 3.37
CA ARG A 28 -2.74 1.11 4.05
C ARG A 28 -2.50 2.60 3.82
N ASP A 29 -1.29 3.06 4.06
CA ASP A 29 -0.97 4.48 4.02
C ASP A 29 -0.99 5.01 2.58
N ALA A 30 -0.58 4.20 1.60
CA ALA A 30 -0.70 4.53 0.18
C ALA A 30 -2.17 4.74 -0.23
N ILE A 31 -3.07 3.79 0.09
CA ILE A 31 -4.47 3.94 -0.29
C ILE A 31 -5.16 5.08 0.47
N LEU A 32 -4.84 5.29 1.76
CA LEU A 32 -5.33 6.45 2.52
C LEU A 32 -4.89 7.78 1.90
N SER A 33 -3.63 7.86 1.45
CA SER A 33 -3.10 9.05 0.79
C SER A 33 -3.81 9.32 -0.53
N VAL A 34 -4.10 8.28 -1.33
CA VAL A 34 -4.87 8.43 -2.58
C VAL A 34 -6.31 8.87 -2.31
N LEU A 35 -6.98 8.31 -1.28
CA LEU A 35 -8.32 8.74 -0.87
C LEU A 35 -8.34 10.22 -0.41
N GLY A 36 -7.31 10.65 0.32
CA GLY A 36 -7.10 12.06 0.66
C GLY A 36 -6.90 12.93 -0.59
N GLY A 37 -6.08 12.45 -1.54
CA GLY A 37 -5.85 13.08 -2.83
C GLY A 37 -7.12 13.24 -3.66
N MET A 38 -8.00 12.24 -3.70
CA MET A 38 -9.31 12.35 -4.35
C MET A 38 -10.13 13.51 -3.80
N ARG A 39 -10.18 13.65 -2.46
CA ARG A 39 -10.91 14.75 -1.81
C ARG A 39 -10.31 16.11 -2.14
N VAL A 40 -8.98 16.23 -2.15
CA VAL A 40 -8.28 17.48 -2.50
C VAL A 40 -8.54 17.87 -3.95
N LEU A 41 -8.52 16.90 -4.85
CA LEU A 41 -8.66 17.11 -6.29
C LEU A 41 -10.11 17.17 -6.77
N GLY A 42 -11.08 16.89 -5.90
CA GLY A 42 -12.50 16.81 -6.26
C GLY A 42 -12.80 15.68 -7.26
N ILE A 43 -12.12 14.55 -7.12
CA ILE A 43 -12.30 13.39 -8.00
C ILE A 43 -13.31 12.43 -7.37
N ASP A 44 -14.38 12.14 -8.09
CA ASP A 44 -15.38 11.15 -7.68
C ASP A 44 -14.93 9.71 -7.96
N TYR A 45 -15.54 8.76 -7.25
CA TYR A 45 -15.42 7.34 -7.57
C TYR A 45 -16.13 7.04 -8.88
N GLU A 46 -15.54 6.18 -9.71
CA GLU A 46 -16.19 5.68 -10.92
C GLU A 46 -17.40 4.80 -10.57
N GLN A 47 -17.23 3.92 -9.57
CA GLN A 47 -18.31 3.09 -9.06
C GLN A 47 -18.85 3.69 -7.77
N SER A 48 -20.11 4.13 -7.77
CA SER A 48 -20.74 4.76 -6.60
C SER A 48 -20.70 3.91 -5.33
N LYS A 49 -20.79 2.57 -5.44
CA LYS A 49 -20.65 1.63 -4.31
C LYS A 49 -19.28 1.73 -3.62
N ASN A 50 -18.24 2.18 -4.32
CA ASN A 50 -16.90 2.28 -3.76
C ASN A 50 -16.79 3.43 -2.75
N ALA A 51 -17.72 4.40 -2.76
CA ALA A 51 -17.81 5.40 -1.69
C ALA A 51 -18.10 4.73 -0.32
N ILE A 52 -18.98 3.73 -0.29
CA ILE A 52 -19.31 2.97 0.93
C ILE A 52 -18.09 2.14 1.37
N VAL A 53 -17.42 1.49 0.42
CA VAL A 53 -16.20 0.70 0.70
C VAL A 53 -15.10 1.60 1.27
N ALA A 54 -14.90 2.79 0.71
CA ALA A 54 -13.93 3.77 1.18
C ALA A 54 -14.27 4.27 2.58
N GLN A 55 -15.55 4.57 2.85
CA GLN A 55 -15.98 4.97 4.20
C GLN A 55 -15.69 3.87 5.23
N GLN A 56 -16.09 2.63 4.96
CA GLN A 56 -15.84 1.50 5.84
C GLN A 56 -14.33 1.26 6.08
N PHE A 57 -13.53 1.41 5.03
CA PHE A 57 -12.08 1.29 5.10
C PHE A 57 -11.44 2.41 5.95
N LEU A 58 -11.93 3.64 5.83
CA LEU A 58 -11.48 4.77 6.65
C LEU A 58 -11.83 4.55 8.12
N GLU A 59 -13.06 4.13 8.42
CA GLU A 59 -13.52 3.84 9.78
C GLU A 59 -12.70 2.72 10.42
N SER A 60 -12.48 1.61 9.71
CA SER A 60 -11.67 0.49 10.23
C SER A 60 -10.20 0.89 10.45
N SER A 61 -9.65 1.71 9.56
CA SER A 61 -8.28 2.22 9.65
C SER A 61 -8.05 3.16 10.84
N LEU A 62 -9.09 3.80 11.35
CA LEU A 62 -9.03 4.64 12.56
C LEU A 62 -9.10 3.82 13.86
N VAL A 63 -9.74 2.65 13.82
CA VAL A 63 -9.91 1.78 14.99
C VAL A 63 -8.65 0.96 15.26
N ASP A 64 -8.08 0.35 14.22
CA ASP A 64 -6.88 -0.48 14.33
C ASP A 64 -6.01 -0.36 13.08
N GLU A 65 -4.88 0.32 13.24
CA GLU A 65 -3.91 0.58 12.18
C GLU A 65 -3.15 -0.68 11.74
N CYS A 66 -3.23 -1.77 12.51
CA CYS A 66 -2.56 -3.03 12.25
C CYS A 66 -3.52 -4.17 11.83
N ASN A 67 -4.81 -3.87 11.61
CA ASN A 67 -5.82 -4.86 11.27
C ASN A 67 -5.77 -5.28 9.79
N PHE A 68 -4.77 -6.09 9.43
CA PHE A 68 -4.56 -6.56 8.06
C PHE A 68 -5.25 -7.90 7.77
N THR A 69 -6.58 -7.93 7.89
CA THR A 69 -7.45 -9.08 7.60
C THR A 69 -7.69 -9.27 6.10
N GLU A 70 -8.36 -10.36 5.71
CA GLU A 70 -8.76 -10.56 4.31
C GLU A 70 -9.70 -9.45 3.82
N SER A 71 -10.61 -8.98 4.69
CA SER A 71 -11.49 -7.85 4.41
C SER A 71 -10.70 -6.58 4.08
N PHE A 72 -9.63 -6.29 4.83
CA PHE A 72 -8.72 -5.18 4.52
C PHE A 72 -8.19 -5.30 3.08
N PHE A 73 -7.63 -6.46 2.69
CA PHE A 73 -7.08 -6.63 1.34
C PHE A 73 -8.15 -6.57 0.24
N GLU A 74 -9.37 -7.05 0.51
CA GLU A 74 -10.49 -6.97 -0.44
C GLU A 74 -10.96 -5.54 -0.65
N GLN A 75 -11.07 -4.75 0.42
CA GLN A 75 -11.40 -3.33 0.35
C GLN A 75 -10.34 -2.58 -0.44
N VAL A 76 -9.05 -2.76 -0.14
CA VAL A 76 -7.98 -2.08 -0.87
C VAL A 76 -7.91 -2.50 -2.34
N ASP A 77 -8.04 -3.79 -2.67
CA ASP A 77 -8.05 -4.23 -4.08
C ASP A 77 -9.28 -3.68 -4.85
N THR A 78 -10.44 -3.64 -4.20
CA THR A 78 -11.67 -3.07 -4.78
C THR A 78 -11.50 -1.58 -5.08
N LEU A 79 -10.97 -0.83 -4.11
CA LEU A 79 -10.70 0.59 -4.22
C LEU A 79 -9.62 0.85 -5.28
N TRP A 80 -8.51 0.14 -5.24
CA TRP A 80 -7.41 0.32 -6.19
C TRP A 80 -7.83 0.12 -7.64
N ARG A 81 -8.82 -0.74 -7.92
CA ARG A 81 -9.35 -0.96 -9.28
C ARG A 81 -10.33 0.11 -9.76
N ASP A 82 -10.74 1.05 -8.91
CA ASP A 82 -11.63 2.15 -9.29
C ASP A 82 -10.90 3.17 -10.18
N LYS A 83 -11.53 3.59 -11.29
CA LYS A 83 -10.91 4.55 -12.21
C LYS A 83 -10.75 5.95 -11.60
N GLY A 84 -11.64 6.36 -10.69
CA GLY A 84 -11.48 7.61 -9.94
C GLY A 84 -10.24 7.59 -9.07
N ILE A 85 -10.03 6.47 -8.37
CA ILE A 85 -8.81 6.23 -7.56
C ILE A 85 -7.56 6.21 -8.44
N GLN A 86 -7.59 5.51 -9.58
CA GLN A 86 -6.47 5.52 -10.53
C GLN A 86 -6.20 6.93 -11.08
N THR A 87 -7.24 7.73 -11.31
CA THR A 87 -7.10 9.13 -11.76
C THR A 87 -6.45 10.00 -10.70
N ALA A 88 -6.83 9.84 -9.44
CA ALA A 88 -6.16 10.52 -8.32
C ALA A 88 -4.71 10.08 -8.19
N TYR A 89 -4.41 8.78 -8.32
CA TYR A 89 -3.04 8.27 -8.31
C TYR A 89 -2.18 8.89 -9.42
N MET A 90 -2.69 9.02 -10.65
CA MET A 90 -1.95 9.68 -11.75
C MET A 90 -1.65 11.15 -11.49
N LYS A 91 -2.38 11.80 -10.58
CA LYS A 91 -2.20 13.17 -10.13
C LYS A 91 -1.51 13.24 -8.76
N SER A 92 -0.77 12.19 -8.38
CA SER A 92 -0.09 12.15 -7.08
C SER A 92 0.95 13.24 -6.89
N SER A 93 1.41 13.93 -7.94
CA SER A 93 2.26 15.12 -7.81
C SER A 93 1.58 16.29 -7.07
N GLU A 94 0.25 16.28 -6.95
CA GLU A 94 -0.54 17.32 -6.30
C GLU A 94 -0.73 17.07 -4.78
N TYR A 95 -0.28 15.93 -4.26
CA TYR A 95 -0.37 15.58 -2.84
C TYR A 95 0.80 14.68 -2.41
N GLN A 96 0.92 14.38 -1.12
CA GLN A 96 1.99 13.50 -0.65
C GLN A 96 1.57 12.05 -0.85
N LEU A 97 2.25 11.34 -1.75
CA LEU A 97 2.13 9.90 -1.95
C LEU A 97 3.52 9.28 -1.94
N ILE A 98 3.66 8.14 -1.27
CA ILE A 98 4.92 7.40 -1.25
C ILE A 98 5.26 6.85 -2.65
N ASP A 99 6.51 6.95 -3.06
CA ASP A 99 6.96 6.51 -4.40
C ASP A 99 6.66 5.02 -4.67
N SER A 100 6.69 4.20 -3.61
CA SER A 100 6.44 2.76 -3.66
C SER A 100 4.95 2.38 -3.71
N ALA A 101 4.03 3.36 -3.68
CA ALA A 101 2.60 3.12 -3.56
C ALA A 101 2.10 2.13 -4.63
N LYS A 102 2.38 2.42 -5.90
CA LYS A 102 1.94 1.57 -7.01
C LYS A 102 2.51 0.16 -6.94
N TYR A 103 3.77 0.02 -6.58
CA TYR A 103 4.42 -1.29 -6.46
C TYR A 103 3.68 -2.19 -5.45
N PHE A 104 3.30 -1.64 -4.29
CA PHE A 104 2.58 -2.41 -3.28
C PHE A 104 1.11 -2.63 -3.62
N LEU A 105 0.42 -1.60 -4.12
CA LEU A 105 -1.01 -1.67 -4.45
C LEU A 105 -1.28 -2.63 -5.61
N ASP A 106 -0.42 -2.67 -6.64
CA ASP A 106 -0.54 -3.63 -7.74
C ASP A 106 -0.32 -5.10 -7.29
N ARG A 107 0.38 -5.29 -6.17
CA ARG A 107 0.79 -6.61 -5.66
C ARG A 107 -0.07 -7.14 -4.52
N ILE A 108 -1.18 -6.48 -4.18
CA ILE A 108 -2.15 -6.96 -3.19
C ILE A 108 -2.53 -8.45 -3.40
N PRO A 109 -2.80 -8.95 -4.62
CA PRO A 109 -3.15 -10.35 -4.84
C PRO A 109 -2.06 -11.35 -4.43
N VAL A 110 -0.80 -10.91 -4.38
CA VAL A 110 0.34 -11.72 -3.95
C VAL A 110 0.58 -11.53 -2.45
N ILE A 111 0.54 -10.30 -1.96
CA ILE A 111 0.84 -9.94 -0.56
C ILE A 111 -0.23 -10.48 0.40
N ARG A 112 -1.50 -10.59 -0.02
CA ARG A 112 -2.58 -11.16 0.82
C ARG A 112 -2.45 -12.66 1.06
N LYS A 113 -1.65 -13.38 0.25
CA LYS A 113 -1.55 -14.84 0.36
C LYS A 113 -0.90 -15.25 1.69
N LYS A 114 -1.46 -16.28 2.32
CA LYS A 114 -0.86 -16.92 3.50
C LYS A 114 0.52 -17.46 3.12
N GLY A 115 1.55 -17.07 3.89
CA GLY A 115 2.94 -17.47 3.62
C GLY A 115 3.67 -16.60 2.59
N TYR A 116 3.18 -15.38 2.32
CA TYR A 116 3.93 -14.40 1.53
C TYR A 116 5.33 -14.15 2.13
N ILE A 117 6.36 -14.29 1.28
CA ILE A 117 7.75 -13.94 1.58
C ILE A 117 8.13 -12.78 0.64
N PRO A 118 8.54 -11.61 1.16
CA PRO A 118 8.87 -10.49 0.29
C PRO A 118 10.09 -10.76 -0.59
N SER A 119 10.04 -10.29 -1.84
CA SER A 119 11.12 -10.47 -2.82
C SER A 119 12.35 -9.64 -2.50
N ASP A 120 13.52 -10.06 -2.99
CA ASP A 120 14.79 -9.36 -2.77
C ASP A 120 14.78 -7.88 -3.19
N GLN A 121 13.98 -7.54 -4.22
CA GLN A 121 13.82 -6.17 -4.72
C GLN A 121 13.18 -5.19 -3.71
N VAL A 122 12.35 -5.69 -2.78
CA VAL A 122 11.74 -4.83 -1.74
C VAL A 122 12.82 -4.24 -0.82
N TYR A 123 13.95 -4.93 -0.63
CA TYR A 123 14.99 -4.53 0.31
C TYR A 123 15.97 -3.49 -0.26
N SER A 124 16.15 -3.43 -1.57
CA SER A 124 17.15 -2.56 -2.20
C SER A 124 16.62 -1.17 -2.52
N GLU A 125 15.31 -1.01 -2.75
CA GLU A 125 14.74 0.22 -3.31
C GLU A 125 13.93 1.03 -2.28
N TYR A 126 13.42 0.41 -1.21
CA TYR A 126 12.47 1.05 -0.28
C TYR A 126 12.81 0.76 1.18
N PRO A 127 13.87 1.38 1.75
CA PRO A 127 14.11 1.31 3.18
C PRO A 127 12.94 1.96 3.92
N LEU A 128 12.38 1.24 4.88
CA LEU A 128 11.34 1.71 5.79
C LEU A 128 11.87 2.75 6.77
#